data_AF-A0A3B8KZM6-F1
#
_entry.id   AF-A0A3B8KZM6-F1
#
_cell.length_a   1.000
_cell.length_b   1.000
_cell.length_c   1.000
_cell.angle_alpha   90.00
_cell.angle_beta   90.00
_cell.angle_gamma   90.00
#
_symmetry.space_group_name_H-M   'P 1'
#
loop_
_entity.id
_entity.type
_entity.pdbx_description
1 polymer ?
#
loop_
_entity_poly.entity_id
_entity_poly.type
_entity_poly.pdbx_seq_one_letter_code
_entity_poly.pdbx_strand_id
1 'polypeptide(L)'
;DVVGMDEKPTAALRQKPNSSIAVAWRLMAARDVDAVVSAGNTGAVVAAGLRTRLFLSGVRRPGIAVTLPTMRGRSVLVDVGANPAARP
;
A
#
# COMPACT_ATOMS: atom_id res chain seq x y z
N ASP A 1 -18.18 1.93 0.10
CA ASP A 1 -17.56 3.20 0.55
C ASP A 1 -16.26 3.50 -0.16
N VAL A 2 -15.84 4.76 -0.16
CA VAL A 2 -14.56 5.23 -0.74
C VAL A 2 -13.78 5.99 0.34
N VAL A 3 -12.46 5.82 0.36
CA VAL A 3 -11.54 6.65 1.16
C VAL A 3 -11.17 7.88 0.34
N GLY A 4 -11.55 9.06 0.82
CA GLY A 4 -11.21 10.35 0.23
C GLY A 4 -9.72 10.66 0.31
N MET A 5 -9.28 11.59 -0.53
CA MET A 5 -7.87 11.99 -0.61
C MET A 5 -7.43 12.88 0.55
N ASP A 6 -8.38 13.60 1.14
CA ASP A 6 -8.24 14.47 2.31
C ASP A 6 -8.33 13.70 3.65
N GLU A 7 -8.78 12.44 3.61
CA GLU A 7 -8.96 11.65 4.81
C GLU A 7 -7.64 11.10 5.36
N LYS A 8 -7.51 11.09 6.70
CA LYS A 8 -6.41 10.39 7.37
C LYS A 8 -6.54 8.88 7.17
N PRO A 9 -5.54 8.21 6.55
CA PRO A 9 -5.67 6.81 6.10
C PRO A 9 -6.15 5.82 7.16
N THR A 10 -5.52 5.83 8.33
CA THR A 10 -5.80 4.87 9.41
C THR A 10 -7.17 5.08 10.03
N ALA A 11 -7.63 6.33 10.13
CA ALA A 11 -8.96 6.66 10.61
C ALA A 11 -10.03 6.22 9.60
N ALA A 12 -9.82 6.54 8.32
CA ALA A 12 -10.75 6.18 7.24
C ALA A 12 -10.94 4.66 7.13
N LEU A 13 -9.87 3.87 7.17
CA LEU A 13 -9.95 2.41 7.12
C LEU A 13 -10.69 1.81 8.33
N ARG A 14 -10.63 2.46 9.50
CA ARG A 14 -11.36 2.02 10.70
C ARG A 14 -12.85 2.35 10.61
N GLN A 15 -13.18 3.54 10.11
CA GLN A 15 -14.57 4.00 9.99
C GLN A 15 -15.30 3.39 8.79
N LYS A 16 -14.55 3.06 7.72
CA LYS A 16 -15.06 2.51 6.46
C LYS A 16 -14.45 1.12 6.22
N PRO A 17 -14.81 0.12 7.05
CA PRO A 17 -14.26 -1.22 6.91
C PRO A 17 -14.62 -1.84 5.55
N ASN A 18 -15.70 -1.39 4.91
CA ASN A 18 -16.12 -1.87 3.58
C ASN A 18 -15.79 -0.87 2.47
N SER A 19 -14.72 -0.09 2.63
CA SER A 19 -14.17 0.71 1.53
C SER A 19 -13.61 -0.18 0.43
N SER A 20 -13.64 0.31 -0.82
CA SER A 20 -13.10 -0.44 -1.98
C SER A 20 -11.66 -0.91 -1.76
N ILE A 21 -10.80 -0.07 -1.16
CA ILE A 21 -9.42 -0.41 -0.79
C ILE A 21 -9.39 -1.57 0.23
N ALA A 22 -10.22 -1.50 1.28
CA ALA A 22 -10.26 -2.55 2.30
C ALA A 22 -10.77 -3.89 1.75
N VAL A 23 -11.81 -3.85 0.90
CA VAL A 23 -12.36 -5.04 0.26
C VAL A 23 -11.34 -5.68 -0.68
N ALA A 24 -10.67 -4.91 -1.52
CA ALA A 24 -9.65 -5.43 -2.44
C ALA A 24 -8.52 -6.16 -1.70
N TRP A 25 -8.03 -5.58 -0.59
CA TRP A 25 -7.02 -6.24 0.24
C TRP A 25 -7.54 -7.49 0.97
N ARG A 26 -8.83 -7.55 1.33
CA ARG A 26 -9.43 -8.78 1.88
C ARG A 26 -9.47 -9.90 0.85
N LEU A 27 -9.85 -9.60 -0.40
CA LEU A 27 -9.85 -10.57 -1.49
C LEU A 27 -8.43 -11.12 -1.74
N MET A 28 -7.43 -10.23 -1.74
CA MET A 28 -6.02 -10.63 -1.85
C MET A 28 -5.59 -11.54 -0.69
N ALA A 29 -6.00 -11.21 0.55
CA ALA A 29 -5.70 -12.03 1.73
C ALA A 29 -6.43 -13.38 1.73
N ALA A 30 -7.63 -13.45 1.15
CA ALA A 30 -8.41 -14.67 0.93
C ALA A 30 -7.87 -15.50 -0.25
N ARG A 31 -6.92 -14.96 -1.04
CA ARG A 31 -6.38 -15.55 -2.27
C ARG A 31 -7.42 -15.70 -3.39
N ASP A 32 -8.46 -14.87 -3.39
CA ASP A 32 -9.44 -14.79 -4.47
C ASP A 32 -8.92 -14.00 -5.68
N VAL A 33 -7.84 -13.24 -5.49
CA VAL A 33 -7.15 -12.45 -6.52
C VAL A 33 -5.63 -12.53 -6.32
N ASP A 34 -4.89 -12.30 -7.41
CA ASP A 34 -3.41 -12.35 -7.41
C ASP A 34 -2.75 -10.98 -7.17
N ALA A 35 -3.47 -9.88 -7.42
CA ALA A 35 -2.95 -8.53 -7.29
C ALA A 35 -4.04 -7.49 -7.01
N VAL A 36 -3.63 -6.37 -6.43
CA VAL A 36 -4.48 -5.20 -6.17
C VAL A 36 -3.85 -3.97 -6.80
N VAL A 37 -4.65 -3.20 -7.54
CA VAL A 37 -4.25 -1.91 -8.11
C VAL A 37 -5.23 -0.84 -7.63
N SER A 38 -4.72 0.32 -7.25
CA SER A 38 -5.55 1.45 -6.84
C SER A 38 -4.90 2.77 -7.21
N ALA A 39 -5.69 3.68 -7.78
CA ALA A 39 -5.37 5.09 -7.93
C ALA A 39 -5.92 5.94 -6.76
N GLY A 40 -6.29 5.28 -5.66
CA GLY A 40 -6.84 5.90 -4.46
C GLY A 40 -5.77 6.48 -3.53
N ASN A 41 -6.19 6.87 -2.33
CA ASN A 41 -5.31 7.41 -1.30
C ASN A 41 -4.15 6.44 -1.00
N THR A 42 -2.91 6.83 -1.38
CA THR A 42 -1.70 5.99 -1.27
C THR A 42 -1.49 5.47 0.14
N GLY A 43 -1.66 6.32 1.15
CA GLY A 43 -1.51 5.93 2.56
C GLY A 43 -2.55 4.89 2.98
N ALA A 44 -3.77 4.97 2.47
CA ALA A 44 -4.82 3.99 2.76
C ALA A 44 -4.53 2.65 2.08
N VAL A 45 -4.01 2.65 0.85
CA VAL A 45 -3.59 1.42 0.15
C VAL A 45 -2.48 0.71 0.92
N VAL A 46 -1.43 1.44 1.32
CA VAL A 46 -0.30 0.88 2.09
C VAL A 46 -0.75 0.40 3.47
N ALA A 47 -1.57 1.18 4.18
CA ALA A 47 -2.05 0.82 5.52
C ALA A 47 -2.97 -0.40 5.50
N ALA A 48 -3.85 -0.53 4.51
CA ALA A 48 -4.71 -1.70 4.34
C ALA A 48 -3.88 -2.95 4.01
N GLY A 49 -2.89 -2.83 3.13
CA GLY A 49 -1.97 -3.93 2.80
C GLY A 49 -1.15 -4.39 4.00
N LEU A 50 -0.61 -3.46 4.80
CA LEU A 50 0.13 -3.76 6.02
C LEU A 50 -0.66 -4.63 7.00
N ARG A 51 -1.99 -4.43 7.08
CA ARG A 51 -2.87 -5.20 7.97
C ARG A 51 -2.99 -6.67 7.55
N THR A 52 -2.80 -7.00 6.27
CA THR A 52 -2.89 -8.38 5.74
C THR A 52 -1.64 -9.22 6.02
N ARG A 53 -0.49 -8.58 6.26
CA ARG A 53 0.82 -9.23 6.48
C ARG A 53 1.24 -10.21 5.37
N LEU A 54 0.82 -9.97 4.14
CA LEU A 54 1.19 -10.77 2.95
C LEU A 54 2.62 -10.48 2.45
N PHE A 55 3.57 -10.25 3.36
CA PHE A 55 4.94 -9.92 3.00
C PHE A 55 5.73 -11.17 2.62
N LEU A 56 6.74 -10.96 1.77
CA LEU A 56 7.74 -11.98 1.49
C LEU A 56 8.49 -12.36 2.76
N SER A 57 9.01 -13.60 2.80
CA SER A 57 9.78 -14.08 3.94
C SER A 57 10.93 -13.13 4.29
N GLY A 58 11.07 -12.78 5.57
CA GLY A 58 12.08 -11.85 6.07
C GLY A 58 11.73 -10.36 5.94
N VAL A 59 10.70 -9.99 5.16
CA VAL A 59 10.27 -8.59 5.00
C VAL A 59 9.35 -8.18 6.15
N ARG A 60 9.81 -7.21 6.96
CA ARG A 60 9.06 -6.74 8.15
C ARG A 60 8.17 -5.54 7.87
N ARG A 61 8.56 -4.70 6.90
CA ARG A 61 7.87 -3.46 6.53
C ARG A 61 7.82 -3.35 5.01
N PRO A 62 6.70 -2.89 4.43
CA PRO A 62 6.61 -2.66 3.00
C PRO A 62 7.36 -1.37 2.62
N GLY A 63 7.82 -1.25 1.38
CA GLY A 63 8.34 0.00 0.80
C GLY A 63 7.49 0.42 -0.39
N ILE A 64 7.39 1.73 -0.65
CA ILE A 64 6.83 2.21 -1.92
C ILE A 64 7.98 2.29 -2.93
N ALA A 65 7.85 1.55 -4.02
CA ALA A 65 8.80 1.55 -5.12
C ALA A 65 8.29 2.41 -6.26
N VAL A 66 9.16 3.26 -6.80
CA VAL A 66 8.90 4.00 -8.03
C VAL A 66 10.04 3.81 -9.01
N THR A 67 9.70 3.73 -10.28
CA THR A 67 10.71 3.66 -11.35
C THR A 67 10.93 5.04 -11.93
N LEU A 68 12.15 5.55 -11.84
CA LEU A 68 12.56 6.85 -12.34
C LEU A 68 13.33 6.70 -13.65
N PRO A 69 13.12 7.60 -14.62
CA PRO A 69 14.00 7.67 -15.78
C PRO A 69 15.38 8.22 -15.38
N THR A 70 16.42 7.79 -16.08
CA THR A 70 17.79 8.27 -15.95
C THR A 70 18.38 8.43 -17.36
N MET A 71 19.51 9.13 -17.47
CA MET A 71 20.21 9.29 -18.76
C MET A 71 20.65 7.96 -19.39
N ARG A 72 20.74 6.86 -18.61
CA ARG A 72 21.20 5.54 -19.06
C ARG A 72 20.11 4.46 -19.02
N GLY A 73 18.85 4.82 -18.78
CA GLY A 73 17.75 3.86 -18.64
C GLY A 73 16.87 4.17 -17.44
N ARG A 74 16.59 3.17 -16.60
CA ARG A 74 15.66 3.31 -15.47
C ARG A 74 16.35 2.94 -14.16
N SER A 75 16.01 3.64 -13.09
CA SER A 75 16.38 3.28 -11.72
C SER A 75 15.12 3.03 -10.90
N VAL A 76 15.22 2.17 -9.88
CA VAL A 76 14.15 1.98 -8.90
C VAL A 76 14.55 2.68 -7.62
N LEU A 77 13.70 3.56 -7.13
CA LEU A 77 13.83 4.20 -5.83
C LEU A 77 12.87 3.54 -4.84
N VAL A 78 13.42 3.10 -3.71
CA VAL A 78 12.74 2.51 -2.55
C VAL A 78 13.48 3.01 -1.30
N ASP A 79 12.84 3.56 -0.28
CA ASP A 79 11.40 3.82 -0.07
C ASP A 79 11.07 5.31 -0.35
N VAL A 80 9.91 5.59 -0.95
CA VAL A 80 9.44 6.97 -1.23
C VAL A 80 8.28 7.45 -0.37
N GLY A 81 7.83 6.67 0.61
CA GLY A 81 6.82 7.18 1.55
C GLY A 81 6.07 6.17 2.41
N ALA A 82 6.40 4.87 2.38
CA ALA A 82 5.79 3.91 3.30
C ALA A 82 6.30 4.08 4.73
N ASN A 83 7.59 4.39 4.90
CA ASN A 83 8.28 4.42 6.19
C ASN A 83 8.95 5.79 6.42
N PRO A 84 8.38 6.64 7.27
CA PRO A 84 8.98 7.94 7.59
C PRO A 84 10.28 7.82 8.43
N ALA A 85 10.46 6.69 9.12
CA ALA A 85 11.66 6.40 9.92
C ALA A 85 12.19 5.00 9.57
N ALA A 86 12.96 4.92 8.48
CA ALA A 86 13.69 3.71 8.13
C ALA A 86 14.75 3.38 9.19
N ARG A 87 15.05 2.09 9.36
CA ARG A 87 16.12 1.59 10.24
C ARG A 87 17.03 0.72 9.38
N PRO A 88 18.36 0.75 9.59
CA PRO A 88 19.28 -0.20 8.96
C PRO A 88 18.88 -1.66 9.24
#